data_AF-A0A7J4R5B5-F1
#
_entry.id   AF-A0A7J4R5B5-F1
#
_cell.length_a   1.000
_cell.length_b   1.000
_cell.length_c   1.000
_cell.angle_alpha   90.00
_cell.angle_beta   90.00
_cell.angle_gamma   90.00
#
_symmetry.space_group_name_H-M   'P 1'
#
loop_
_entity.id
_entity.type
_entity.pdbx_description
1 polymer ?
#
loop_
_entity_poly.entity_id
_entity_poly.type
_entity_poly.pdbx_seq_one_letter_code
_entity_poly.pdbx_strand_id
1 'polypeptide(L)'
;MRSKEKNTFSIVTIIEQVAEMSPIRALRMFERALKSGEFEGREKKILQNTQRNLFTRQSGKISVRERKTLGSLGLKPLVLVDTNILIDALKDDLLRELSPDSLGSFDWTMQRAFHWKLRSLAKEDRVLLNIPRAAMGEFMNRVKSPDIVLDLFENVYIERSSWDEIVSEKFLQERVSSIISIFNNWDGDDLEIASNEIDLEVFLTNHREIFRVVDQHKREHKEDIPARTDIGGESIYPEKGDCDIMKSAAIIAESFSVGVGSVVVATRDSDFKLVSRALEEEFGFGVIGDLQQLNKLAYLDS
;
A
#
# COMPACT_ATOMS: atom_id res chain seq x y z
N MET A 1 -37.48 22.45 12.88
CA MET A 1 -36.82 21.19 13.28
C MET A 1 -37.59 19.94 12.85
N ARG A 2 -38.87 19.72 13.21
CA ARG A 2 -39.65 18.51 12.84
C ARG A 2 -39.74 18.15 11.34
N SER A 3 -39.60 19.13 10.44
CA SER A 3 -39.63 18.89 8.98
C SER A 3 -38.34 18.27 8.43
N LYS A 4 -37.17 18.62 8.99
CA LYS A 4 -35.87 18.09 8.55
C LYS A 4 -35.61 16.69 9.12
N GLU A 5 -36.01 16.43 10.36
CA GLU A 5 -35.95 15.09 10.96
C GLU A 5 -36.78 14.07 10.17
N LYS A 6 -37.99 14.46 9.72
CA LYS A 6 -38.81 13.61 8.82
C LYS A 6 -38.09 13.28 7.51
N ASN A 7 -37.29 14.20 6.97
CA ASN A 7 -36.51 14.00 5.75
C ASN A 7 -35.35 13.01 5.97
N THR A 8 -34.70 13.08 7.13
CA THR A 8 -33.63 12.13 7.51
C THR A 8 -34.16 10.70 7.60
N PHE A 9 -35.29 10.49 8.29
CA PHE A 9 -35.88 9.14 8.41
C PHE A 9 -36.36 8.60 7.06
N SER A 10 -36.96 9.42 6.19
CA SER A 10 -37.35 8.96 4.86
C SER A 10 -36.15 8.51 4.02
N ILE A 11 -35.04 9.24 4.09
CA ILE A 11 -33.81 8.87 3.37
C ILE A 11 -33.24 7.56 3.91
N VAL A 12 -33.18 7.40 5.23
CA VAL A 12 -32.74 6.14 5.86
C VAL A 12 -33.60 4.97 5.39
N THR A 13 -34.94 5.12 5.37
CA THR A 13 -35.85 4.06 4.90
C THR A 13 -35.59 3.69 3.44
N ILE A 14 -35.41 4.66 2.55
CA ILE A 14 -35.10 4.41 1.14
C ILE A 14 -33.76 3.67 1.01
N ILE A 15 -32.74 4.09 1.76
CA ILE A 15 -31.41 3.48 1.70
C ILE A 15 -31.45 2.04 2.22
N GLU A 16 -32.19 1.75 3.29
CA GLU A 16 -32.36 0.38 3.82
C GLU A 16 -33.07 -0.54 2.81
N GLN A 17 -34.09 -0.03 2.10
CA GLN A 17 -34.72 -0.80 1.00
C GLN A 17 -33.73 -1.12 -0.12
N VAL A 18 -32.86 -0.17 -0.48
CA VAL A 18 -31.80 -0.40 -1.47
C VAL A 18 -30.78 -1.43 -0.95
N ALA A 19 -30.51 -1.43 0.36
CA ALA A 19 -29.55 -2.34 0.97
C ALA A 19 -29.94 -3.82 0.87
N GLU A 20 -31.24 -4.12 0.77
CA GLU A 20 -31.74 -5.46 0.51
C GLU A 20 -31.31 -6.00 -0.87
N MET A 21 -31.19 -5.12 -1.87
CA MET A 21 -30.77 -5.48 -3.23
C MET A 21 -29.26 -5.32 -3.44
N SER A 22 -28.67 -4.23 -2.92
CA SER A 22 -27.26 -3.88 -3.14
C SER A 22 -26.70 -3.13 -1.94
N PRO A 23 -26.02 -3.85 -1.01
CA PRO A 23 -25.40 -3.25 0.17
C PRO A 23 -24.42 -2.11 -0.16
N ILE A 24 -23.58 -2.31 -1.17
CA ILE A 24 -22.59 -1.31 -1.58
C ILE A 24 -23.25 -0.04 -2.12
N ARG A 25 -24.33 -0.16 -2.90
CA ARG A 25 -25.07 0.99 -3.43
C ARG A 25 -25.71 1.78 -2.29
N ALA A 26 -26.29 1.10 -1.31
CA ALA A 26 -26.85 1.75 -0.13
C ALA A 26 -25.79 2.51 0.68
N LEU A 27 -24.61 1.92 0.90
CA LEU A 27 -23.51 2.61 1.58
C LEU A 27 -23.01 3.84 0.81
N ARG A 28 -22.93 3.77 -0.52
CA ARG A 28 -22.60 4.93 -1.36
C ARG A 28 -23.66 6.03 -1.29
N MET A 29 -24.93 5.69 -1.08
CA MET A 29 -25.98 6.69 -0.85
C MET A 29 -25.79 7.39 0.50
N PHE A 30 -25.42 6.67 1.56
CA PHE A 30 -25.02 7.28 2.83
C PHE A 30 -23.82 8.22 2.66
N GLU A 31 -22.76 7.81 1.95
CA GLU A 31 -21.61 8.67 1.65
C GLU A 31 -22.03 9.97 0.96
N ARG A 32 -22.89 9.88 -0.07
CA ARG A 32 -23.41 11.06 -0.77
C ARG A 32 -24.21 11.99 0.15
N ALA A 33 -25.07 11.43 0.99
CA ALA A 33 -25.84 12.20 1.95
C ALA A 33 -24.93 12.87 3.00
N LEU A 34 -23.91 12.18 3.49
CA LEU A 34 -22.97 12.73 4.46
C LEU A 34 -22.07 13.82 3.87
N LYS A 35 -21.73 13.72 2.57
CA LYS A 35 -20.92 14.70 1.84
C LYS A 35 -21.73 15.89 1.31
N SER A 36 -23.05 15.81 1.24
CA SER A 36 -23.88 16.92 0.70
C SER A 36 -23.85 18.18 1.58
N GLY A 37 -23.50 18.04 2.87
CA GLY A 37 -23.56 19.14 3.84
C GLY A 37 -24.98 19.51 4.27
N GLU A 38 -26.01 18.81 3.77
CA GLU A 38 -27.41 19.11 4.10
C GLU A 38 -27.81 18.66 5.51
N PHE A 39 -27.09 17.68 6.06
CA PHE A 39 -27.35 17.07 7.37
C PHE A 39 -26.30 17.51 8.39
N GLU A 40 -26.76 18.06 9.51
CA GLU A 40 -25.89 18.58 10.57
C GLU A 40 -26.28 18.03 11.95
N GLY A 41 -25.35 18.15 12.91
CA GLY A 41 -25.58 17.80 14.31
C GLY A 41 -26.11 16.38 14.50
N ARG A 42 -27.36 16.27 14.97
CA ARG A 42 -28.00 14.98 15.28
C ARG A 42 -28.30 14.15 14.03
N GLU A 43 -28.67 14.78 12.92
CA GLU A 43 -29.04 14.08 11.68
C GLU A 43 -27.83 13.39 11.05
N LYS A 44 -26.70 14.10 10.98
CA LYS A 44 -25.42 13.54 10.53
C LYS A 44 -25.01 12.33 11.38
N LYS A 45 -25.16 12.41 12.71
CA LYS A 45 -24.85 11.28 13.61
C LYS A 45 -25.76 10.08 13.37
N ILE A 46 -27.05 10.29 13.10
CA ILE A 46 -27.98 9.21 12.75
C ILE A 46 -27.51 8.52 11.46
N LEU A 47 -27.23 9.29 10.41
CA LEU A 47 -26.76 8.74 9.13
C LEU A 47 -25.44 7.96 9.29
N GLN A 48 -24.46 8.51 10.02
CA GLN A 48 -23.19 7.83 10.29
C GLN A 48 -23.38 6.52 11.06
N ASN A 49 -24.20 6.51 12.11
CA ASN A 49 -24.44 5.32 12.90
C ASN A 49 -25.18 4.25 12.10
N THR A 50 -26.19 4.63 11.30
CA THR A 50 -26.90 3.70 10.43
C THR A 50 -25.99 3.14 9.34
N GLN A 51 -25.16 3.98 8.71
CA GLN A 51 -24.17 3.55 7.73
C GLN A 51 -23.20 2.52 8.33
N ARG A 52 -22.66 2.79 9.52
CA ARG A 52 -21.76 1.87 10.24
C ARG A 52 -22.45 0.56 10.57
N ASN A 53 -23.67 0.60 11.08
CA ASN A 53 -24.46 -0.61 11.38
C ASN A 53 -24.72 -1.44 10.12
N LEU A 54 -25.07 -0.80 9.01
CA LEU A 54 -25.28 -1.46 7.73
C LEU A 54 -23.98 -2.12 7.23
N PHE A 55 -22.86 -1.40 7.30
CA PHE A 55 -21.56 -1.94 6.90
C PHE A 55 -21.19 -3.16 7.75
N THR A 56 -21.30 -3.08 9.08
CA THR A 56 -21.00 -4.21 9.98
C THR A 56 -21.86 -5.43 9.66
N ARG A 57 -23.15 -5.24 9.34
CA ARG A 57 -24.07 -6.34 8.99
C ARG A 57 -23.76 -7.00 7.64
N GLN A 58 -23.16 -6.26 6.71
CA GLN A 58 -22.93 -6.70 5.33
C GLN A 58 -21.45 -6.75 4.96
N SER A 59 -20.53 -6.67 5.93
CA SER A 59 -19.08 -6.56 5.70
C SER A 59 -18.52 -7.77 4.92
N GLY A 60 -19.06 -8.96 5.17
CA GLY A 60 -18.74 -10.19 4.44
C GLY A 60 -19.32 -10.28 3.03
N LYS A 61 -19.96 -9.22 2.52
CA LYS A 61 -20.47 -9.12 1.13
C LYS A 61 -19.90 -7.93 0.37
N ILE A 62 -19.03 -7.14 0.99
CA ILE A 62 -18.41 -5.97 0.39
C ILE A 62 -16.91 -6.16 0.42
N SER A 63 -16.34 -6.47 -0.74
CA SER A 63 -14.90 -6.68 -0.91
C SER A 63 -14.12 -5.41 -0.60
N VAL A 64 -12.82 -5.50 -0.30
CA VAL A 64 -11.98 -4.32 -0.03
C VAL A 64 -11.94 -3.38 -1.25
N ARG A 65 -11.91 -3.90 -2.48
CA ARG A 65 -11.92 -3.09 -3.71
C ARG A 65 -13.15 -2.18 -3.82
N GLU A 66 -14.28 -2.59 -3.27
CA GLU A 66 -15.52 -1.81 -3.31
C GLU A 66 -15.55 -0.69 -2.24
N ARG A 67 -14.73 -0.80 -1.20
CA ARG A 67 -14.74 0.08 -0.03
C ARG A 67 -14.03 1.42 -0.24
N LYS A 68 -13.24 1.57 -1.30
CA LYS A 68 -12.47 2.81 -1.58
C LYS A 68 -13.31 4.09 -1.54
N THR A 69 -14.59 4.00 -1.92
CA THR A 69 -15.52 5.15 -1.92
C THR A 69 -16.14 5.46 -0.56
N LEU A 70 -15.93 4.61 0.45
CA LEU A 70 -16.60 4.63 1.76
C LEU A 70 -15.76 5.31 2.86
N GLY A 71 -15.40 6.58 2.62
CA GLY A 71 -14.50 7.33 3.52
C GLY A 71 -15.07 7.54 4.92
N SER A 72 -16.37 7.79 5.07
CA SER A 72 -16.93 8.14 6.38
C SER A 72 -17.01 6.98 7.39
N LEU A 73 -16.68 5.76 6.95
CA LEU A 73 -16.61 4.59 7.82
C LEU A 73 -15.34 4.55 8.69
N GLY A 74 -14.30 5.35 8.38
CA GLY A 74 -13.03 5.33 9.11
C GLY A 74 -12.22 4.05 8.86
N LEU A 75 -12.41 3.45 7.69
CA LEU A 75 -11.62 2.29 7.25
C LEU A 75 -10.21 2.75 6.87
N LYS A 76 -9.20 1.94 7.21
CA LYS A 76 -7.79 2.30 6.98
C LYS A 76 -7.31 1.74 5.64
N PRO A 77 -6.49 2.47 4.89
CA PRO A 77 -5.78 1.90 3.77
C PRO A 77 -4.71 0.92 4.27
N LEU A 78 -4.61 -0.24 3.61
CA LEU A 78 -3.51 -1.18 3.77
C LEU A 78 -2.46 -0.91 2.70
N VAL A 79 -1.21 -0.71 3.14
CA VAL A 79 -0.06 -0.46 2.29
C VAL A 79 0.83 -1.70 2.31
N LEU A 80 0.95 -2.35 1.16
CA LEU A 80 1.93 -3.40 0.91
C LEU A 80 3.27 -2.76 0.56
N VAL A 81 4.29 -3.01 1.37
CA VAL A 81 5.58 -2.32 1.28
C VAL A 81 6.55 -3.16 0.46
N ASP A 82 7.02 -2.60 -0.65
CA ASP A 82 8.02 -3.21 -1.53
C ASP A 82 9.44 -3.14 -0.93
N THR A 83 10.34 -4.02 -1.39
CA THR A 83 11.71 -4.13 -0.90
C THR A 83 12.48 -2.82 -1.06
N ASN A 84 12.26 -2.07 -2.14
CA ASN A 84 12.95 -0.79 -2.34
C ASN A 84 12.65 0.23 -1.21
N ILE A 85 11.44 0.22 -0.65
CA ILE A 85 11.07 1.11 0.46
C ILE A 85 11.72 0.64 1.77
N LEU A 86 11.79 -0.67 1.99
CA LEU A 86 12.43 -1.26 3.17
C LEU A 86 13.94 -1.00 3.17
N ILE A 87 14.60 -1.15 2.02
CA ILE A 87 16.03 -0.86 1.85
C ILE A 87 16.30 0.63 2.11
N ASP A 88 15.48 1.53 1.56
CA ASP A 88 15.62 2.96 1.83
C ASP A 88 15.50 3.29 3.32
N ALA A 89 14.52 2.67 4.01
CA ALA A 89 14.32 2.87 5.44
C ALA A 89 15.52 2.36 6.26
N LEU A 90 16.11 1.22 5.87
CA LEU A 90 17.32 0.70 6.52
C LEU A 90 18.51 1.61 6.28
N LYS A 91 18.73 2.04 5.03
CA LYS A 91 19.83 2.95 4.69
C LYS A 91 19.75 4.24 5.49
N ASP A 92 18.55 4.79 5.66
CA ASP A 92 18.33 5.99 6.45
C ASP A 92 18.60 5.77 7.94
N ASP A 93 18.10 4.67 8.52
CA ASP A 93 18.33 4.34 9.93
C ASP A 93 19.84 4.12 10.21
N LEU A 94 20.58 3.50 9.29
CA LEU A 94 22.04 3.29 9.43
C LEU A 94 22.86 4.58 9.25
N LEU A 95 22.51 5.44 8.29
CA LEU A 95 23.24 6.69 8.05
C LEU A 95 23.13 7.66 9.24
N ARG A 96 22.00 7.68 9.94
CA ARG A 96 21.85 8.50 11.16
C ARG A 96 22.80 8.09 12.28
N GLU A 97 23.15 6.83 12.33
CA GLU A 97 24.03 6.25 13.36
C GLU A 97 25.50 6.44 12.98
N LEU A 98 25.83 6.34 11.68
CA LEU A 98 27.17 6.57 11.14
C LEU A 98 27.59 8.05 11.14
N SER A 99 26.63 8.98 11.05
CA SER A 99 26.96 10.41 10.96
C SER A 99 25.91 11.28 11.67
N PRO A 100 25.98 11.39 13.01
CA PRO A 100 25.08 12.23 13.78
C PRO A 100 25.17 13.72 13.40
N ASP A 101 26.38 14.19 13.06
CA ASP A 101 26.66 15.59 12.73
C ASP A 101 26.33 15.96 11.27
N SER A 102 26.13 14.98 10.38
CA SER A 102 25.76 15.23 8.97
C SER A 102 24.27 15.41 8.74
N LEU A 103 23.47 15.50 9.81
CA LEU A 103 22.04 15.86 9.76
C LEU A 103 21.80 17.20 9.03
N GLY A 104 22.82 18.06 8.93
CA GLY A 104 22.75 19.35 8.23
C GLY A 104 23.23 19.36 6.77
N SER A 105 23.90 18.32 6.27
CA SER A 105 24.48 18.28 4.91
C SER A 105 23.88 17.24 3.97
N PHE A 106 23.17 16.24 4.50
CA PHE A 106 22.41 15.32 3.67
C PHE A 106 21.04 15.93 3.37
N ASP A 107 20.94 16.53 2.18
CA ASP A 107 19.70 17.05 1.63
C ASP A 107 18.52 16.10 1.91
N TRP A 108 17.41 16.67 2.38
CA TRP A 108 16.12 16.02 2.53
C TRP A 108 15.63 15.53 1.16
N THR A 109 16.18 14.41 0.68
CA THR A 109 15.73 13.82 -0.57
C THR A 109 14.27 13.40 -0.42
N MET A 110 13.45 13.65 -1.45
CA MET A 110 12.04 13.26 -1.46
C MET A 110 11.83 11.76 -1.14
N GLN A 111 12.85 10.93 -1.42
CA GLN A 111 12.86 9.50 -1.09
C GLN A 111 12.85 9.22 0.42
N ARG A 112 13.64 9.97 1.21
CA ARG A 112 13.66 9.86 2.67
C ARG A 112 12.32 10.24 3.29
N ALA A 113 11.76 11.35 2.81
CA ALA A 113 10.50 11.86 3.33
C ALA A 113 9.33 10.86 3.14
N PHE A 114 9.34 10.05 2.08
CA PHE A 114 8.29 9.06 1.81
C PHE A 114 8.18 7.97 2.90
N HIS A 115 9.26 7.24 3.17
CA HIS A 115 9.22 6.14 4.13
C HIS A 115 9.07 6.65 5.57
N TRP A 116 9.59 7.84 5.89
CA TRP A 116 9.33 8.52 7.16
C TRP A 116 7.85 8.85 7.34
N LYS A 117 7.21 9.41 6.31
CA LYS A 117 5.79 9.73 6.36
C LYS A 117 4.97 8.46 6.52
N LEU A 118 5.34 7.39 5.82
CA LEU A 118 4.69 6.08 5.96
C LEU A 118 4.80 5.55 7.40
N ARG A 119 6.01 5.62 8.00
CA ARG A 119 6.25 5.29 9.41
C ARG A 119 5.44 6.16 10.38
N SER A 120 5.33 7.47 10.14
CA SER A 120 4.53 8.39 10.97
C SER A 120 3.04 8.05 10.88
N LEU A 121 2.51 7.83 9.68
CA LEU A 121 1.11 7.48 9.48
C LEU A 121 0.73 6.16 10.14
N ALA A 122 1.63 5.17 10.11
CA ALA A 122 1.41 3.89 10.79
C ALA A 122 1.41 4.05 12.32
N LYS A 123 2.32 4.87 12.87
CA LYS A 123 2.34 5.20 14.31
C LYS A 123 1.11 5.99 14.76
N GLU A 124 0.57 6.83 13.88
CA GLU A 124 -0.68 7.57 14.09
C GLU A 124 -1.94 6.71 13.88
N ASP A 125 -1.78 5.40 13.60
CA ASP A 125 -2.86 4.46 13.35
C ASP A 125 -3.76 4.85 12.15
N ARG A 126 -3.19 5.59 11.20
CA ARG A 126 -3.89 6.10 10.01
C ARG A 126 -3.77 5.17 8.80
N VAL A 127 -2.75 4.32 8.77
CA VAL A 127 -2.52 3.33 7.72
C VAL A 127 -2.12 2.00 8.35
N LEU A 128 -2.48 0.91 7.69
CA LEU A 128 -2.00 -0.43 8.00
C LEU A 128 -0.83 -0.74 7.06
N LEU A 129 0.21 -1.40 7.55
CA LEU A 129 1.40 -1.76 6.79
C LEU A 129 1.59 -3.28 6.84
N ASN A 130 1.90 -3.85 5.68
CA ASN A 130 2.27 -5.26 5.55
C ASN A 130 3.45 -5.39 4.60
N ILE A 131 4.34 -6.34 4.89
CA ILE A 131 5.42 -6.70 3.99
C ILE A 131 5.03 -8.01 3.28
N PRO A 132 4.78 -7.98 1.95
CA PRO A 132 4.51 -9.19 1.19
C PRO A 132 5.65 -10.21 1.32
N ARG A 133 5.33 -11.51 1.26
CA ARG A 133 6.34 -12.59 1.39
C ARG A 133 7.50 -12.46 0.40
N ALA A 134 7.21 -12.09 -0.85
CA ALA A 134 8.22 -11.85 -1.86
C ALA A 134 9.17 -10.70 -1.46
N ALA A 135 8.61 -9.56 -1.05
CA ALA A 135 9.38 -8.40 -0.60
C ALA A 135 10.19 -8.70 0.68
N MET A 136 9.64 -9.48 1.61
CA MET A 136 10.32 -9.94 2.82
C MET A 136 11.52 -10.82 2.48
N GLY A 137 11.34 -11.82 1.60
CA GLY A 137 12.42 -12.72 1.19
C GLY A 137 13.56 -11.98 0.50
N GLU A 138 13.23 -11.05 -0.40
CA GLU A 138 14.21 -10.20 -1.08
C GLU A 138 14.92 -9.26 -0.11
N PHE A 139 14.18 -8.62 0.79
CA PHE A 139 14.75 -7.75 1.83
C PHE A 139 15.73 -8.52 2.71
N MET A 140 15.31 -9.68 3.27
CA MET A 140 16.17 -10.53 4.09
C MET A 140 17.41 -11.00 3.35
N ASN A 141 17.32 -11.26 2.04
CA ASN A 141 18.46 -11.61 1.20
C ASN A 141 19.46 -10.45 1.03
N ARG A 142 18.98 -9.21 0.90
CA ARG A 142 19.81 -8.01 0.76
C ARG A 142 20.40 -7.51 2.08
N VAL A 143 19.95 -8.02 3.22
CA VAL A 143 20.41 -7.58 4.55
C VAL A 143 21.09 -8.69 5.36
N LYS A 144 21.56 -9.74 4.69
CA LYS A 144 22.17 -10.94 5.32
C LYS A 144 23.44 -10.65 6.10
N SER A 145 24.26 -9.69 5.67
CA SER A 145 25.51 -9.34 6.33
C SER A 145 25.83 -7.85 6.17
N PRO A 146 26.63 -7.27 7.09
CA PRO A 146 27.07 -5.88 6.96
C PRO A 146 27.78 -5.57 5.64
N ASP A 147 28.61 -6.49 5.11
CA ASP A 147 29.28 -6.27 3.82
C ASP A 147 28.28 -6.12 2.67
N ILE A 148 27.26 -6.99 2.58
CA ILE A 148 26.23 -6.89 1.54
C ILE A 148 25.42 -5.59 1.68
N VAL A 149 25.16 -5.16 2.91
CA VAL A 149 24.41 -3.92 3.16
C VAL A 149 25.26 -2.69 2.81
N LEU A 150 26.58 -2.74 3.03
CA LEU A 150 27.49 -1.67 2.64
C LEU A 150 27.46 -1.45 1.12
N ASP A 151 27.40 -2.52 0.34
CA ASP A 151 27.29 -2.45 -1.12
C ASP A 151 26.03 -1.72 -1.59
N LEU A 152 24.96 -1.65 -0.78
CA LEU A 152 23.74 -0.89 -1.11
C LEU A 152 23.97 0.64 -1.11
N PHE A 153 25.11 1.12 -0.62
CA PHE A 153 25.47 2.53 -0.53
C PHE A 153 26.35 3.02 -1.70
N GLU A 154 26.26 2.41 -2.88
CA GLU A 154 27.10 2.71 -4.08
C GLU A 154 27.33 4.20 -4.38
N ASN A 155 26.37 5.08 -4.05
CA ASN A 155 26.42 6.52 -4.31
C ASN A 155 26.74 7.39 -3.08
N VAL A 156 27.13 6.78 -1.96
CA VAL A 156 27.43 7.47 -0.69
C VAL A 156 28.79 7.01 -0.21
N TYR A 157 29.72 7.95 -0.04
CA TYR A 157 31.01 7.62 0.57
C TYR A 157 30.81 7.30 2.06
N ILE A 158 31.18 6.08 2.44
CA ILE A 158 31.19 5.59 3.82
C ILE A 158 32.60 5.09 4.11
N GLU A 159 33.23 5.61 5.16
CA GLU A 159 34.54 5.14 5.60
C GLU A 159 34.42 3.73 6.19
N ARG A 160 35.18 2.76 5.66
CA ARG A 160 35.04 1.35 6.04
C ARG A 160 35.40 1.09 7.51
N SER A 161 36.37 1.81 8.05
CA SER A 161 36.74 1.78 9.47
C SER A 161 35.55 2.15 10.38
N SER A 162 34.84 3.24 10.07
CA SER A 162 33.65 3.68 10.80
C SER A 162 32.48 2.72 10.62
N TRP A 163 32.32 2.14 9.43
CA TRP A 163 31.31 1.12 9.18
C TRP A 163 31.53 -0.11 10.05
N ASP A 164 32.73 -0.68 10.04
CA ASP A 164 33.07 -1.91 10.77
C ASP A 164 32.99 -1.69 12.30
N GLU A 165 33.26 -0.47 12.77
CA GLU A 165 33.13 -0.08 14.19
C GLU A 165 31.66 -0.01 14.65
N ILE A 166 30.78 0.55 13.84
CA ILE A 166 29.39 0.86 14.23
C ILE A 166 28.43 -0.26 13.82
N VAL A 167 28.53 -0.77 12.59
CA VAL A 167 27.56 -1.69 11.98
C VAL A 167 28.03 -3.14 12.18
N SER A 168 27.99 -3.59 13.43
CA SER A 168 28.15 -5.01 13.75
C SER A 168 26.96 -5.84 13.23
N GLU A 169 27.16 -7.15 13.05
CA GLU A 169 26.09 -8.07 12.66
C GLU A 169 24.89 -8.02 13.62
N LYS A 170 25.16 -7.95 14.93
CA LYS A 170 24.12 -7.82 15.96
C LYS A 170 23.34 -6.50 15.80
N PHE A 171 24.05 -5.39 15.62
CA PHE A 171 23.42 -4.09 15.44
C PHE A 171 22.53 -4.07 14.18
N LEU A 172 23.04 -4.62 13.07
CA LEU A 172 22.26 -4.74 11.83
C LEU A 172 20.98 -5.55 12.06
N GLN A 173 21.06 -6.70 12.73
CA GLN A 173 19.89 -7.54 13.03
C GLN A 173 18.85 -6.81 13.90
N GLU A 174 19.28 -6.00 14.88
CA GLU A 174 18.39 -5.17 15.69
C GLU A 174 17.67 -4.12 14.83
N ARG A 175 18.38 -3.45 13.90
CA ARG A 175 17.78 -2.48 12.96
C ARG A 175 16.81 -3.14 11.99
N VAL A 176 17.18 -4.27 11.40
CA VAL A 176 16.31 -5.06 10.50
C VAL A 176 15.03 -5.48 11.24
N SER A 177 15.15 -6.01 12.45
CA SER A 177 13.99 -6.40 13.27
C SER A 177 13.08 -5.21 13.59
N SER A 178 13.66 -4.05 13.90
CA SER A 178 12.91 -2.82 14.13
C SER A 178 12.13 -2.38 12.89
N ILE A 179 12.74 -2.44 11.71
CA ILE A 179 12.08 -2.11 10.43
C ILE A 179 10.91 -3.06 10.18
N ILE A 180 11.13 -4.37 10.30
CA ILE A 180 10.07 -5.37 10.10
C ILE A 180 8.90 -5.10 11.06
N SER A 181 9.17 -4.85 12.34
CA SER A 181 8.12 -4.56 13.32
C SER A 181 7.33 -3.28 13.00
N ILE A 182 7.95 -2.28 12.38
CA ILE A 182 7.29 -1.02 12.01
C ILE A 182 6.45 -1.18 10.74
N PHE A 183 6.99 -1.84 9.71
CA PHE A 183 6.38 -1.95 8.39
C PHE A 183 5.48 -3.19 8.23
N ASN A 184 5.35 -4.02 9.25
CA ASN A 184 4.46 -5.18 9.26
C ASN A 184 3.59 -5.17 10.53
N ASN A 185 2.60 -4.26 10.56
CA ASN A 185 1.67 -4.10 11.69
C ASN A 185 0.26 -4.66 11.41
N TRP A 186 0.11 -5.35 10.28
CA TRP A 186 -1.11 -6.03 9.89
C TRP A 186 -0.77 -7.48 9.51
N ASP A 187 -1.30 -8.41 10.28
CA ASP A 187 -0.99 -9.85 10.16
C ASP A 187 -1.91 -10.59 9.18
N GLY A 188 -2.88 -9.88 8.58
CA GLY A 188 -3.85 -10.45 7.67
C GLY A 188 -4.84 -11.41 8.33
N ASP A 189 -5.94 -11.65 7.63
CA ASP A 189 -6.69 -12.89 7.83
C ASP A 189 -5.91 -14.01 7.11
N ASP A 190 -6.11 -15.29 7.43
CA ASP A 190 -5.48 -16.44 6.74
C ASP A 190 -5.93 -16.49 5.26
N LEU A 191 -5.37 -15.61 4.42
CA LEU A 191 -5.71 -15.43 3.01
C LEU A 191 -5.20 -16.56 2.11
N GLU A 192 -4.52 -17.56 2.69
CA GLU A 192 -4.05 -18.77 1.98
C GLU A 192 -5.19 -19.60 1.38
N ILE A 193 -6.44 -19.38 1.83
CA ILE A 193 -7.59 -20.21 1.45
C ILE A 193 -8.35 -19.66 0.22
N ALA A 194 -8.10 -18.42 -0.19
CA ALA A 194 -8.83 -17.77 -1.29
C ALA A 194 -8.00 -17.71 -2.60
N SER A 195 -7.36 -18.80 -3.01
CA SER A 195 -6.76 -18.90 -4.34
C SER A 195 -7.85 -19.18 -5.40
N ASN A 196 -8.74 -18.22 -5.65
CA ASN A 196 -9.22 -18.10 -7.01
C ASN A 196 -8.06 -17.52 -7.80
N GLU A 197 -7.56 -18.28 -8.77
CA GLU A 197 -6.44 -17.93 -9.63
C GLU A 197 -6.63 -16.50 -10.16
N ILE A 198 -5.89 -15.53 -9.60
CA ILE A 198 -5.82 -14.21 -10.21
C ILE A 198 -5.15 -14.42 -11.56
N ASP A 199 -5.90 -14.13 -12.61
CA ASP A 199 -5.42 -14.18 -13.99
C ASP A 199 -4.51 -12.99 -14.30
N LEU A 200 -3.35 -12.98 -13.63
CA LEU A 200 -2.32 -11.97 -13.86
C LEU A 200 -1.69 -12.14 -15.25
N GLU A 201 -1.66 -13.35 -15.79
CA GLU A 201 -1.03 -13.63 -17.10
C GLU A 201 -1.77 -12.93 -18.24
N VAL A 202 -3.11 -12.99 -18.25
CA VAL A 202 -3.91 -12.24 -19.22
C VAL A 202 -3.71 -10.74 -19.06
N PHE A 203 -3.70 -10.23 -17.84
CA PHE A 203 -3.40 -8.80 -17.59
C PHE A 203 -2.04 -8.39 -18.15
N LEU A 204 -0.99 -9.15 -17.86
CA LEU A 204 0.37 -8.86 -18.32
C LEU A 204 0.45 -8.88 -19.85
N THR A 205 -0.18 -9.88 -20.48
CA THR A 205 -0.24 -10.03 -21.94
C THR A 205 -1.00 -8.87 -22.59
N ASN A 206 -2.11 -8.43 -22.01
CA ASN A 206 -2.89 -7.28 -22.51
C ASN A 206 -2.11 -5.96 -22.44
N HIS A 207 -1.14 -5.85 -21.52
CA HIS A 207 -0.29 -4.66 -21.33
C HIS A 207 1.13 -4.86 -21.87
N ARG A 208 1.36 -5.85 -22.74
CA ARG A 208 2.65 -6.22 -23.34
C ARG A 208 3.48 -5.03 -23.82
N GLU A 209 2.87 -4.09 -24.56
CA GLU A 209 3.58 -2.94 -25.13
C GLU A 209 4.18 -2.03 -24.05
N ILE A 210 3.50 -1.88 -22.91
CA ILE A 210 4.02 -1.10 -21.78
C ILE A 210 5.23 -1.82 -21.18
N PHE A 211 5.11 -3.13 -20.92
CA PHE A 211 6.22 -3.92 -20.36
C PHE A 211 7.43 -3.99 -21.29
N ARG A 212 7.22 -4.01 -22.61
CA ARG A 212 8.31 -3.90 -23.59
C ARG A 212 9.10 -2.59 -23.44
N VAL A 213 8.41 -1.46 -23.25
CA VAL A 213 9.05 -0.15 -23.01
C VAL A 213 9.78 -0.14 -21.66
N VAL A 214 9.18 -0.72 -20.61
CA VAL A 214 9.84 -0.82 -19.30
C VAL A 214 11.10 -1.65 -19.38
N ASP A 215 11.04 -2.82 -20.03
CA ASP A 215 12.19 -3.70 -20.23
C ASP A 215 13.31 -3.02 -21.02
N GLN A 216 12.97 -2.33 -22.11
CA GLN A 216 13.94 -1.56 -22.88
C GLN A 216 14.65 -0.51 -22.00
N HIS A 217 13.89 0.30 -21.26
CA HIS A 217 14.48 1.31 -20.37
C HIS A 217 15.36 0.69 -19.27
N LYS A 218 14.94 -0.44 -18.65
CA LYS A 218 15.76 -1.09 -17.62
C LYS A 218 17.07 -1.63 -18.19
N ARG A 219 17.07 -2.18 -19.41
CA ARG A 219 18.27 -2.68 -20.10
C ARG A 219 19.21 -1.57 -20.57
N GLU A 220 18.69 -0.40 -20.92
CA GLU A 220 19.50 0.75 -21.34
C GLU A 220 20.25 1.41 -20.16
N HIS A 221 19.71 1.30 -18.94
CA HIS A 221 20.21 2.02 -17.77
C HIS A 221 20.89 1.14 -16.72
N LYS A 222 20.89 -0.20 -16.89
CA LYS A 222 21.59 -1.14 -16.00
C LYS A 222 22.67 -1.88 -16.78
N GLU A 223 23.83 -2.06 -16.15
CA GLU A 223 24.90 -2.90 -16.70
C GLU A 223 24.48 -4.39 -16.75
N ASP A 224 23.68 -4.83 -15.77
CA ASP A 224 23.11 -6.16 -15.73
C ASP A 224 21.70 -6.22 -16.31
N ILE A 225 21.43 -7.28 -17.07
CA ILE A 225 20.11 -7.57 -17.62
C ILE A 225 19.18 -7.91 -16.45
N PRO A 226 18.11 -7.11 -16.20
CA PRO A 226 17.16 -7.42 -15.13
C PRO A 226 16.51 -8.79 -15.39
N ALA A 227 16.26 -9.54 -14.32
CA ALA A 227 15.48 -10.77 -14.45
C ALA A 227 14.08 -10.40 -14.97
N ARG A 228 13.51 -11.23 -15.84
CA ARG A 228 12.17 -11.03 -16.42
C ARG A 228 11.45 -12.36 -16.44
N THR A 229 10.13 -12.32 -16.23
CA THR A 229 9.31 -13.52 -16.40
C THR A 229 9.03 -13.74 -17.88
N ASP A 230 9.05 -14.99 -18.33
CA ASP A 230 8.68 -15.38 -19.70
C ASP A 230 7.20 -15.76 -19.75
N ILE A 231 6.45 -15.12 -20.64
CA ILE A 231 5.07 -15.48 -20.96
C ILE A 231 4.98 -15.56 -22.47
N GLY A 232 4.52 -16.70 -22.99
CA GLY A 232 4.38 -16.92 -24.43
C GLY A 232 5.68 -16.80 -25.24
N GLY A 233 6.85 -17.02 -24.63
CA GLY A 233 8.17 -16.86 -25.27
C GLY A 233 8.71 -15.43 -25.29
N GLU A 234 8.09 -14.51 -24.55
CA GLU A 234 8.56 -13.14 -24.39
C GLU A 234 9.02 -12.88 -22.96
N SER A 235 10.33 -12.67 -22.78
CA SER A 235 10.95 -12.37 -21.49
C SER A 235 11.03 -10.86 -21.22
N ILE A 236 9.88 -10.20 -21.16
CA ILE A 236 9.75 -8.74 -20.95
C ILE A 236 8.95 -8.37 -19.68
N TYR A 237 8.33 -9.34 -19.03
CA TYR A 237 7.36 -9.11 -17.97
C TYR A 237 8.03 -8.94 -16.59
N PRO A 238 7.31 -8.35 -15.60
CA PRO A 238 7.86 -8.10 -14.27
C PRO A 238 8.51 -9.35 -13.64
N GLU A 239 9.41 -9.13 -12.70
CA GLU A 239 10.06 -10.24 -12.00
C GLU A 239 9.03 -11.09 -11.24
N LYS A 240 9.40 -12.33 -10.93
CA LYS A 240 8.52 -13.24 -10.19
C LYS A 240 8.09 -12.63 -8.85
N GLY A 241 9.00 -11.94 -8.16
CA GLY A 241 8.71 -11.22 -6.92
C GLY A 241 7.64 -10.14 -7.10
N ASP A 242 7.77 -9.30 -8.13
CA ASP A 242 6.79 -8.27 -8.47
C ASP A 242 5.42 -8.87 -8.77
N CYS A 243 5.38 -9.94 -9.56
CA CYS A 243 4.16 -10.67 -9.88
C CYS A 243 3.48 -11.22 -8.62
N ASP A 244 4.25 -11.73 -7.66
CA ASP A 244 3.73 -12.28 -6.41
C ASP A 244 3.20 -11.17 -5.47
N ILE A 245 3.79 -9.97 -5.50
CA ILE A 245 3.25 -8.78 -4.82
C ILE A 245 1.93 -8.34 -5.47
N MET A 246 1.86 -8.26 -6.80
CA MET A 246 0.62 -7.93 -7.52
C MET A 246 -0.50 -8.90 -7.18
N LYS A 247 -0.21 -10.21 -7.16
CA LYS A 247 -1.17 -11.25 -6.77
C LYS A 247 -1.64 -11.10 -5.33
N SER A 248 -0.71 -10.85 -4.42
CA SER A 248 -1.04 -10.64 -3.00
C SER A 248 -1.96 -9.42 -2.81
N ALA A 249 -1.66 -8.31 -3.50
CA ALA A 249 -2.49 -7.10 -3.47
C ALA A 249 -3.91 -7.35 -3.99
N ALA A 250 -4.02 -8.06 -5.10
CA ALA A 250 -5.30 -8.43 -5.70
C ALA A 250 -6.12 -9.40 -4.82
N ILE A 251 -5.49 -10.40 -4.18
CA ILE A 251 -6.16 -11.30 -3.22
C ILE A 251 -6.77 -10.49 -2.08
N ILE A 252 -6.01 -9.55 -1.51
CA ILE A 252 -6.51 -8.73 -0.41
C ILE A 252 -7.61 -7.76 -0.88
N ALA A 253 -7.50 -7.24 -2.10
CA ALA A 253 -8.52 -6.36 -2.67
C ALA A 253 -9.87 -7.09 -2.87
N GLU A 254 -9.83 -8.36 -3.26
CA GLU A 254 -11.02 -9.23 -3.36
C GLU A 254 -11.50 -9.77 -2.00
N SER A 255 -10.67 -9.66 -0.95
CA SER A 255 -11.01 -10.16 0.38
C SER A 255 -12.05 -9.30 1.08
N PHE A 256 -12.51 -9.78 2.24
CA PHE A 256 -13.44 -9.07 3.12
C PHE A 256 -12.78 -8.55 4.40
N SER A 257 -11.44 -8.42 4.42
CA SER A 257 -10.66 -8.17 5.64
C SER A 257 -11.15 -7.00 6.49
N VAL A 258 -11.25 -7.21 7.80
CA VAL A 258 -11.86 -6.26 8.72
C VAL A 258 -11.00 -4.99 8.87
N GLY A 259 -11.64 -3.82 8.88
CA GLY A 259 -10.97 -2.53 9.09
C GLY A 259 -10.20 -1.99 7.88
N VAL A 260 -10.03 -2.79 6.82
CA VAL A 260 -9.35 -2.38 5.58
C VAL A 260 -10.35 -1.72 4.62
N GLY A 261 -10.02 -0.50 4.18
CA GLY A 261 -10.85 0.30 3.26
C GLY A 261 -10.33 0.38 1.84
N SER A 262 -9.04 0.13 1.64
CA SER A 262 -8.40 0.02 0.32
C SER A 262 -7.05 -0.68 0.46
N VAL A 263 -6.54 -1.23 -0.65
CA VAL A 263 -5.20 -1.80 -0.75
C VAL A 263 -4.37 -0.95 -1.70
N VAL A 264 -3.13 -0.66 -1.32
CA VAL A 264 -2.15 -0.03 -2.20
C VAL A 264 -0.79 -0.70 -2.07
N VAL A 265 -0.01 -0.71 -3.15
CA VAL A 265 1.39 -1.14 -3.14
C VAL A 265 2.29 0.11 -3.08
N ALA A 266 3.14 0.19 -2.06
CA ALA A 266 4.18 1.21 -1.96
C ALA A 266 5.45 0.74 -2.65
N THR A 267 5.69 1.23 -3.86
CA THR A 267 6.82 0.84 -4.70
C THR A 267 7.28 1.99 -5.59
N ARG A 268 8.56 1.97 -5.96
CA ARG A 268 9.10 2.86 -6.99
C ARG A 268 9.31 2.18 -8.35
N ASP A 269 9.03 0.89 -8.47
CA ASP A 269 9.26 0.15 -9.70
C ASP A 269 8.29 0.58 -10.82
N SER A 270 8.87 0.84 -11.99
CA SER A 270 8.18 1.11 -13.24
C SER A 270 7.20 0.01 -13.65
N ASP A 271 7.48 -1.25 -13.29
CA ASP A 271 6.62 -2.41 -13.55
C ASP A 271 5.24 -2.27 -12.89
N PHE A 272 5.14 -1.50 -11.80
CA PHE A 272 3.87 -1.13 -11.18
C PHE A 272 3.37 0.24 -11.62
N LYS A 273 4.26 1.25 -11.67
CA LYS A 273 3.83 2.64 -11.87
C LYS A 273 3.15 2.88 -13.21
N LEU A 274 3.68 2.33 -14.30
CA LEU A 274 3.17 2.59 -15.64
C LEU A 274 1.80 1.95 -15.89
N VAL A 275 1.47 0.88 -15.16
CA VAL A 275 0.18 0.17 -15.25
C VAL A 275 -0.70 0.41 -14.02
N SER A 276 -0.34 1.34 -13.14
CA SER A 276 -1.00 1.58 -11.84
C SER A 276 -2.51 1.77 -11.94
N ARG A 277 -2.98 2.48 -12.96
CA ARG A 277 -4.40 2.68 -13.22
C ARG A 277 -5.11 1.39 -13.65
N ALA A 278 -4.49 0.59 -14.50
CA ALA A 278 -5.05 -0.67 -14.96
C ALA A 278 -5.11 -1.70 -13.82
N LEU A 279 -4.08 -1.74 -12.96
CA LEU A 279 -4.10 -2.55 -11.73
C LEU A 279 -5.26 -2.16 -10.81
N GLU A 280 -5.55 -0.87 -10.67
CA GLU A 280 -6.68 -0.39 -9.86
C GLU A 280 -8.03 -0.76 -10.48
N GLU A 281 -8.18 -0.61 -11.80
CA GLU A 281 -9.43 -0.90 -12.51
C GLU A 281 -9.75 -2.40 -12.53
N GLU A 282 -8.76 -3.25 -12.81
CA GLU A 282 -8.95 -4.70 -12.93
C GLU A 282 -8.96 -5.39 -11.55
N PHE A 283 -7.97 -5.11 -10.71
CA PHE A 283 -7.73 -5.83 -9.45
C PHE A 283 -8.10 -5.04 -8.19
N GLY A 284 -8.45 -3.76 -8.31
CA GLY A 284 -8.98 -2.99 -7.18
C GLY A 284 -7.94 -2.50 -6.16
N PHE A 285 -6.64 -2.55 -6.49
CA PHE A 285 -5.57 -2.01 -5.65
C PHE A 285 -4.82 -0.87 -6.34
N GLY A 286 -4.39 0.13 -5.57
CA GLY A 286 -3.63 1.27 -6.08
C GLY A 286 -2.11 1.09 -5.97
N VAL A 287 -1.37 2.02 -6.55
CA VAL A 287 0.10 2.08 -6.42
C VAL A 287 0.50 3.48 -5.93
N ILE A 288 1.38 3.54 -4.94
CA ILE A 288 1.96 4.78 -4.42
C ILE A 288 3.49 4.70 -4.43
N GLY A 289 4.15 5.80 -4.76
CA GLY A 289 5.62 5.86 -4.78
C GLY A 289 6.19 7.24 -4.43
N ASP A 290 5.33 8.20 -4.08
CA ASP A 290 5.71 9.54 -3.69
C ASP A 290 4.80 10.12 -2.58
N LEU A 291 5.25 11.24 -2.00
CA LEU A 291 4.55 11.93 -0.91
C LEU A 291 3.18 12.49 -1.32
N GLN A 292 3.01 12.92 -2.57
CA GLN A 292 1.76 13.49 -3.03
C GLN A 292 0.67 12.41 -3.07
N GLN A 293 1.01 11.22 -3.57
CA GLN A 293 0.13 10.06 -3.58
C GLN A 293 -0.16 9.57 -2.15
N LEU A 294 0.86 9.52 -1.28
CA LEU A 294 0.68 9.12 0.12
C LEU A 294 -0.22 10.09 0.90
N ASN A 295 -0.08 11.40 0.67
CA ASN A 295 -0.96 12.39 1.27
C ASN A 295 -2.40 12.23 0.77
N LYS A 296 -2.62 12.02 -0.53
CA LYS A 296 -3.95 11.75 -1.06
C LYS A 296 -4.59 10.53 -0.40
N LEU A 297 -3.82 9.47 -0.16
CA LEU A 297 -4.29 8.26 0.52
C LEU A 297 -4.67 8.51 2.00
N ALA A 298 -3.81 9.22 2.74
CA ALA A 298 -3.98 9.43 4.17
C ALA A 298 -5.05 10.48 4.52
N TYR A 299 -5.36 11.40 3.61
CA TYR A 299 -6.28 12.52 3.83
C TYR A 299 -7.57 12.41 3.01
N LEU A 300 -7.99 11.19 2.63
CA LEU A 300 -9.29 10.95 1.94
C LEU A 300 -10.53 11.43 2.73
N ASP A 301 -10.35 11.89 3.97
CA ASP A 301 -11.38 12.44 4.86
C ASP A 301 -11.36 13.97 5.00
N SER A 302 -10.73 14.72 4.09
CA SER A 302 -10.80 16.20 4.07
C SER A 302 -11.92 16.72 3.17
#